data_AF-A0AAV7NMF6-F1
#
_entry.id   AF-A0AAV7NMF6-F1
#
_cell.length_a   1.000
_cell.length_b   1.000
_cell.length_c   1.000
_cell.angle_alpha   90.00
_cell.angle_beta   90.00
_cell.angle_gamma   90.00
#
_symmetry.space_group_name_H-M   'P 1'
#
loop_
_entity.id
_entity.type
_entity.pdbx_description
1 polymer ?
#
loop_
_entity_poly.entity_id
_entity_poly.type
_entity_poly.pdbx_seq_one_letter_code
_entity_poly.pdbx_strand_id
1 'polypeptide(L)'
;FKHFALEYDGQRKMLTCSAFGVRPLPNITWFVEGDSVVDIYENLTEQDDGLNSLVSNINITKLTTLCICKVQHGNLTLTGVWNKA
;
A
#
# COMPACT_ATOMS: atom_id res chain seq x y z
N PHE A 1 -11.79 -9.70 5.37
CA PHE A 1 -10.48 -9.06 5.60
C PHE A 1 -10.01 -9.41 6.99
N LYS A 2 -8.79 -9.93 7.15
CA LYS A 2 -8.19 -10.05 8.49
C LYS A 2 -7.44 -8.78 8.87
N HIS A 3 -6.72 -8.16 7.93
CA HIS A 3 -5.93 -6.97 8.22
C HIS A 3 -5.66 -6.11 6.97
N PHE A 4 -5.75 -4.79 7.14
CA PHE A 4 -5.30 -3.76 6.19
C PHE A 4 -4.49 -2.72 6.98
N ALA A 5 -3.34 -2.30 6.45
CA ALA A 5 -2.50 -1.31 7.09
C ALA A 5 -1.80 -0.41 6.07
N LEU A 6 -1.60 0.85 6.48
CA LEU A 6 -0.72 1.81 5.84
C LEU A 6 0.25 2.34 6.91
N GLU A 7 1.53 2.09 6.73
CA GLU A 7 2.57 2.38 7.72
C GLU A 7 3.69 3.21 7.10
N TYR A 8 4.20 4.19 7.85
CA TYR A 8 5.30 5.05 7.42
C TYR A 8 6.57 4.75 8.21
N ASP A 9 7.61 4.30 7.51
CA ASP A 9 8.97 4.19 8.04
C ASP A 9 9.71 5.52 7.85
N GLY A 10 9.81 6.28 8.94
CA GLY A 10 10.50 7.57 8.95
C GLY A 10 12.01 7.50 8.73
N GLN A 11 12.66 6.36 8.96
CA GLN A 11 14.09 6.16 8.74
C GLN A 11 14.38 5.85 7.27
N ARG A 12 13.62 4.92 6.68
CA ARG A 12 13.77 4.55 5.27
C ARG A 12 13.06 5.50 4.31
N LYS A 13 12.24 6.43 4.85
CA LYS A 13 11.35 7.29 4.06
C LYS A 13 10.46 6.48 3.13
N MET A 14 9.84 5.44 3.67
CA MET A 14 9.08 4.46 2.89
C MET A 14 7.67 4.30 3.47
N LEU A 15 6.67 4.18 2.60
CA LEU A 15 5.33 3.72 2.99
C LEU A 15 5.15 2.28 2.59
N THR A 16 4.55 1.52 3.50
CA THR A 16 4.14 0.15 3.28
C THR A 16 2.63 0.09 3.37
N CYS A 17 1.99 -0.38 2.30
CA CYS A 17 0.56 -0.67 2.29
C CYS A 17 0.35 -2.17 2.14
N SER A 18 -0.49 -2.75 2.99
CA SER A 18 -0.64 -4.20 3.06
C SER A 18 -2.07 -4.65 3.22
N ALA A 19 -2.38 -5.81 2.63
CA ALA A 19 -3.66 -6.49 2.72
C ALA A 19 -3.40 -7.99 2.95
N PHE A 20 -3.80 -8.52 4.11
CA PHE A 20 -3.46 -9.88 4.51
C PHE A 20 -4.69 -10.80 4.62
N GLY A 21 -4.49 -12.06 4.26
CA GLY A 21 -5.44 -13.14 4.53
C GLY A 21 -6.75 -13.01 3.76
N VAL A 22 -6.70 -12.70 2.47
CA VAL A 22 -7.87 -12.46 1.61
C VAL A 22 -7.91 -13.37 0.38
N ARG A 23 -9.12 -13.73 -0.05
CA ARG A 23 -9.34 -14.49 -1.29
C ARG A 23 -10.52 -13.88 -2.06
N PRO A 24 -10.39 -13.57 -3.36
CA PRO A 24 -9.20 -13.72 -4.24
C PRO A 24 -8.06 -12.75 -3.89
N LEU A 25 -6.96 -12.75 -4.67
CA LEU A 25 -5.84 -11.80 -4.52
C LEU A 25 -6.36 -10.35 -4.63
N PRO A 26 -5.99 -9.43 -3.71
CA PRO A 26 -6.40 -8.04 -3.78
C PRO A 26 -5.50 -7.27 -4.76
N ASN A 27 -5.89 -6.04 -5.11
CA ASN A 27 -5.08 -5.11 -5.88
C ASN A 27 -4.74 -3.89 -5.02
N ILE A 28 -3.48 -3.45 -5.04
CA ILE A 28 -3.03 -2.21 -4.41
C ILE A 28 -2.67 -1.20 -5.49
N THR A 29 -3.21 0.01 -5.39
CA THR A 29 -2.91 1.16 -6.24
C THR A 29 -2.49 2.34 -5.37
N TRP A 30 -1.43 3.04 -5.77
CA TRP A 30 -0.97 4.26 -5.10
C TRP A 30 -1.36 5.50 -5.90
N PHE A 31 -1.76 6.55 -5.19
CA PHE A 31 -1.88 7.90 -5.72
C PHE A 31 -0.99 8.80 -4.87
N VAL A 32 -0.10 9.54 -5.52
CA VAL A 32 0.87 10.37 -4.81
C VAL A 32 0.85 11.77 -5.40
N GLU A 33 0.81 12.77 -4.52
CA GLU A 33 0.91 14.17 -4.89
C GLU A 33 2.27 14.74 -4.48
N GLY A 34 2.75 15.68 -5.29
CA GLY A 34 4.00 16.42 -5.07
C GLY A 34 5.22 15.81 -5.77
N ASP A 35 5.19 14.53 -6.16
CA ASP A 35 6.25 13.88 -6.93
C ASP A 35 5.68 12.99 -8.05
N SER A 36 6.31 13.02 -9.22
CA SER A 36 5.88 12.27 -10.42
C SER A 36 6.55 10.89 -10.54
N VAL A 37 7.57 10.60 -9.72
CA VAL A 37 8.33 9.35 -9.78
C VAL A 37 8.29 8.68 -8.41
N VAL A 38 7.20 7.97 -8.16
CA VAL A 38 7.13 7.05 -7.02
C VAL A 38 7.51 5.70 -7.55
N ASP A 39 8.73 5.28 -7.23
CA ASP A 39 9.15 3.90 -7.48
C ASP A 39 8.30 3.00 -6.59
N ILE A 40 7.37 2.27 -7.21
CA ILE A 40 6.63 1.17 -6.58
C ILE A 40 7.59 -0.01 -6.57
N TYR A 41 8.20 -0.28 -5.42
CA TYR A 41 9.35 -1.18 -5.38
C TYR A 41 8.94 -2.65 -5.46
N GLU A 42 7.90 -3.09 -4.76
CA GLU A 42 7.65 -4.53 -4.62
C GLU A 42 6.16 -4.81 -4.37
N ASN A 43 5.61 -5.79 -5.07
CA ASN A 43 4.33 -6.42 -4.75
C ASN A 43 4.63 -7.84 -4.27
N LEU A 44 4.77 -8.01 -2.95
CA LEU A 44 5.00 -9.33 -2.37
C LEU A 44 3.65 -10.04 -2.24
N THR A 45 3.56 -11.24 -2.81
CA THR A 45 2.40 -12.10 -2.68
C THR A 45 2.75 -13.35 -1.90
N GLU A 46 2.09 -13.53 -0.76
CA GLU A 46 2.19 -14.76 0.02
C GLU A 46 0.85 -15.47 0.01
N GLN A 47 0.90 -16.78 -0.15
CA GLN A 47 -0.27 -17.64 -0.12
C GLN A 47 -0.11 -18.64 1.02
N ASP A 48 -1.03 -18.58 1.99
CA ASP A 48 -1.09 -19.51 3.12
C ASP A 48 -2.55 -19.96 3.30
N ASP A 49 -2.77 -21.27 3.38
CA ASP A 49 -4.10 -21.90 3.50
C ASP A 49 -5.13 -21.40 2.45
N GLY A 50 -4.67 -21.10 1.23
CA GLY A 50 -5.51 -20.58 0.14
C GLY A 50 -5.96 -19.12 0.30
N LEU A 51 -5.49 -18.42 1.34
CA LEU A 51 -5.61 -16.98 1.50
C LEU A 51 -4.37 -16.29 0.91
N ASN A 52 -4.58 -15.11 0.35
CA ASN A 52 -3.53 -14.31 -0.26
C ASN A 52 -3.25 -13.07 0.58
N SER A 53 -1.99 -12.68 0.60
CA SER A 53 -1.53 -11.43 1.18
C SER A 53 -0.79 -10.65 0.11
N LEU A 54 -0.98 -9.33 0.07
CA LEU A 54 -0.31 -8.42 -0.85
C LEU A 54 0.28 -7.26 -0.04
N VAL A 55 1.57 -7.01 -0.24
CA VAL A 55 2.27 -5.86 0.35
C VAL A 55 2.87 -5.04 -0.78
N SER A 56 2.66 -3.73 -0.73
CA SER A 56 3.20 -2.76 -1.69
C SER A 56 3.98 -1.67 -0.97
N ASN A 57 5.18 -1.37 -1.46
CA ASN A 57 6.06 -0.37 -0.88
C ASN A 57 6.32 0.78 -1.85
N ILE A 58 6.33 2.01 -1.34
CA ILE A 58 6.73 3.21 -2.08
C ILE A 58 7.71 4.06 -1.28
N ASN A 59 8.66 4.69 -1.95
CA ASN A 59 9.53 5.68 -1.32
C ASN A 59 8.86 7.06 -1.33
N ILE A 60 8.95 7.76 -0.19
CA ILE A 60 8.53 9.15 -0.03
C ILE A 60 9.74 10.06 -0.24
N THR A 61 9.58 11.09 -1.07
CA THR A 61 10.60 12.12 -1.27
C THR A 61 10.30 13.38 -0.45
N LYS A 62 11.20 14.37 -0.53
CA LYS A 62 10.97 15.66 0.12
C LYS A 62 9.76 16.40 -0.46
N LEU A 63 9.46 16.17 -1.75
CA LEU A 63 8.39 16.85 -2.48
C LEU A 63 7.03 16.20 -2.25
N THR A 64 7.01 14.92 -1.87
CA THR A 64 5.77 14.22 -1.56
C THR A 64 5.00 14.89 -0.41
N THR A 65 3.75 15.24 -0.67
CA THR A 65 2.84 15.90 0.28
C THR A 65 1.71 15.00 0.75
N LEU A 66 1.19 14.18 -0.17
CA LEU A 66 0.07 13.28 0.06
C LEU A 66 0.35 11.94 -0.63
N CYS A 67 0.09 10.85 0.08
CA CYS A 67 0.06 9.51 -0.47
C CYS A 67 -1.24 8.83 -0.09
N ILE A 68 -1.91 8.25 -1.06
CA ILE A 68 -3.13 7.49 -0.90
C ILE A 68 -2.86 6.07 -1.37
N CYS A 69 -2.97 5.11 -0.47
CA CYS A 69 -3.03 3.71 -0.86
C CYS A 69 -4.49 3.28 -1.01
N LYS A 70 -4.85 2.77 -2.18
CA LYS A 70 -6.15 2.17 -2.45
C LYS A 70 -6.00 0.66 -2.59
N VAL A 71 -6.71 -0.09 -1.77
CA VAL A 71 -6.78 -1.55 -1.83
C VAL A 71 -8.15 -1.96 -2.33
N GLN A 72 -8.20 -2.71 -3.43
CA GLN A 72 -9.43 -3.23 -4.02
C GLN A 72 -9.49 -4.76 -3.92
N HIS A 73 -10.62 -5.27 -3.43
CA HIS A 73 -10.87 -6.71 -3.30
C HIS A 73 -12.35 -7.00 -3.60
N GLY A 74 -12.62 -7.56 -4.79
CA GLY A 74 -14.00 -7.67 -5.28
C GLY A 74 -14.68 -6.30 -5.34
N ASN A 75 -15.81 -6.16 -4.65
CA ASN A 75 -16.57 -4.90 -4.56
C ASN A 75 -16.14 -4.01 -3.37
N LEU A 76 -15.16 -4.44 -2.58
CA LEU A 76 -14.70 -3.71 -1.41
C LEU A 76 -13.48 -2.87 -1.79
N THR A 77 -13.50 -1.60 -1.39
CA THR A 77 -12.40 -0.66 -1.57
C THR A 77 -12.05 -0.06 -0.23
N LEU A 78 -10.79 -0.18 0.17
CA LEU A 78 -10.23 0.43 1.37
C LEU A 78 -9.17 1.45 0.96
N THR A 79 -9.11 2.56 1.67
CA THR A 79 -8.18 3.64 1.36
C THR A 79 -7.43 4.05 2.61
N GLY A 80 -6.11 4.01 2.56
CA GLY A 80 -5.22 4.61 3.55
C GLY A 80 -4.70 5.93 3.03
N VAL A 81 -4.66 6.95 3.88
CA VAL A 81 -4.15 8.26 3.54
C VAL A 81 -2.99 8.59 4.47
N TRP A 82 -1.85 8.94 3.88
CA TRP A 82 -0.71 9.52 4.56
C TRP A 82 -0.52 10.95 4.05
N ASN A 83 -0.46 11.88 4.97
CA ASN A 83 -0.14 13.28 4.68
C ASN A 83 1.12 13.67 5.45
N LYS A 84 1.95 14.46 4.80
CA LYS A 84 3.08 15.09 5.48
C LYS A 84 2.54 16.11 6.49
N ALA A 85 2.94 15.95 7.75
CA ALA A 85 2.62 16.89 8.82
C ALA A 85 3.39 18.21 8.67
#